data_AF-A0A7S2QZS6-F1
#
_entry.id   AF-A0A7S2QZS6-F1
#
_cell.length_a   1.000
_cell.length_b   1.000
_cell.length_c   1.000
_cell.angle_alpha   90.00
_cell.angle_beta   90.00
_cell.angle_gamma   90.00
#
_symmetry.space_group_name_H-M   'P 1'
#
loop_
_entity.id
_entity.type
_entity.pdbx_description
1 polymer ?
#
loop_
_entity_poly.entity_id
_entity_poly.type
_entity_poly.pdbx_seq_one_letter_code
_entity_poly.pdbx_strand_id
1 'polypeptide(L)'
;GSYRVVKANHQSRATNLNVYTPPSSILHDDTGTTIQLVQKDKKTLSVRTKLIVDCTGHETDLVLKDGRANSIPPGFQIAYGCSVTVKDNDAVTSTHIGPYDKEAMTLFDYRTDHFQSNNDADWEKKAERDPTFMYAMPLENNRIFFEETSLVARPAISFQECKDRCFHRLEHLGIEVTDIE
;
A
#
# COMPACT_ATOMS: atom_id res chain seq x y z
N GLY A 1 -0.42 -2.75 -30.05
CA GLY A 1 0.42 -1.59 -30.45
C GLY A 1 1.64 -1.56 -29.56
N SER A 2 2.83 -1.28 -30.10
CA SER A 2 4.05 -1.16 -29.30
C SER A 2 4.00 0.12 -28.47
N TYR A 3 4.06 0.01 -27.15
CA TYR A 3 4.22 1.15 -26.26
C TYR A 3 5.69 1.27 -25.83
N ARG A 4 6.13 2.50 -25.59
CA ARG A 4 7.46 2.79 -25.05
C ARG A 4 7.34 2.94 -23.53
N VAL A 5 8.04 2.10 -22.79
CA VAL A 5 8.16 2.23 -21.33
C VAL A 5 9.39 3.08 -21.00
N VAL A 6 9.21 4.07 -20.12
CA VAL A 6 10.30 4.88 -19.57
C VAL A 6 10.26 4.78 -18.06
N LYS A 7 11.37 4.40 -17.44
CA LYS A 7 11.54 4.43 -15.97
C LYS A 7 12.19 5.76 -15.58
N ALA A 8 11.38 6.69 -15.09
CA ALA A 8 11.81 8.01 -14.62
C ALA A 8 10.80 8.53 -13.59
N ASN A 9 11.23 9.42 -12.70
CA ASN A 9 10.36 10.03 -11.70
C ASN A 9 9.91 11.42 -12.18
N HIS A 10 8.67 11.83 -11.96
CA HIS A 10 8.36 13.25 -12.05
C HIS A 10 8.96 13.98 -10.83
N GLN A 11 9.17 15.29 -10.97
CA GLN A 11 9.64 16.16 -9.88
C GLN A 11 8.63 17.26 -9.53
N SER A 12 7.46 17.21 -10.17
CA SER A 12 6.41 18.21 -10.06
C SER A 12 5.59 18.04 -8.79
N ARG A 13 5.35 19.16 -8.10
CA ARG A 13 4.37 19.30 -7.04
C ARG A 13 3.47 20.50 -7.31
N ALA A 14 2.16 20.32 -7.27
CA ALA A 14 1.19 21.38 -7.43
C ALA A 14 1.26 22.36 -6.25
N THR A 15 1.28 23.65 -6.57
CA THR A 15 1.27 24.75 -5.59
C THR A 15 0.07 25.67 -5.77
N ASN A 16 -0.51 25.69 -6.98
CA ASN A 16 -1.79 26.33 -7.30
C ASN A 16 -2.47 25.54 -8.42
N LEU A 17 -3.71 25.88 -8.78
CA LEU A 17 -4.42 25.27 -9.91
C LEU A 17 -3.56 25.40 -11.17
N ASN A 18 -3.12 24.26 -11.72
CA ASN A 18 -2.23 24.17 -12.88
C ASN A 18 -0.87 24.89 -12.73
N VAL A 19 -0.40 25.09 -11.50
CA VAL A 19 0.92 25.67 -11.20
C VAL A 19 1.73 24.67 -10.39
N TYR A 20 2.95 24.38 -10.85
CA TYR A 20 3.79 23.33 -10.29
C TYR A 20 5.19 23.84 -9.93
N THR A 21 5.79 23.25 -8.90
CA THR A 21 7.19 23.41 -8.52
C THR A 21 7.98 22.13 -8.80
N PRO A 22 9.24 22.20 -9.30
CA PRO A 22 9.92 23.41 -9.76
C PRO A 22 9.20 24.04 -10.97
N PRO A 23 9.42 25.33 -11.25
CA PRO A 23 8.78 26.00 -12.38
C PRO A 23 9.01 25.24 -13.68
N SER A 24 7.99 25.20 -14.54
CA SER A 24 8.02 24.49 -15.81
C SER A 24 8.20 22.97 -15.73
N SER A 25 8.05 22.38 -14.54
CA SER A 25 8.08 20.92 -14.38
C SER A 25 6.88 20.23 -15.03
N ILE A 26 5.70 20.86 -14.98
CA ILE A 26 4.55 20.58 -15.85
C ILE A 26 4.06 21.91 -16.43
N LEU A 27 3.82 21.92 -17.74
CA LEU A 27 3.26 23.06 -18.47
C LEU A 27 2.10 22.58 -19.34
N HIS A 28 0.95 23.22 -19.20
CA HIS A 28 -0.21 23.01 -20.05
C HIS A 28 -0.33 24.16 -21.05
N ASP A 29 -0.68 23.83 -22.29
CA ASP A 29 -1.04 24.79 -23.33
C ASP A 29 -2.25 24.28 -24.15
N ASP A 30 -2.60 25.00 -25.21
CA ASP A 30 -3.76 24.72 -26.06
C ASP A 30 -3.69 23.37 -26.81
N THR A 31 -2.51 22.78 -26.97
CA THR A 31 -2.30 21.54 -27.72
C THR A 31 -1.86 20.35 -26.85
N GLY A 32 -1.63 20.55 -25.55
CA GLY A 32 -1.36 19.47 -24.61
C GLY A 32 -0.55 19.87 -23.39
N THR A 33 0.22 18.91 -22.88
CA THR A 33 1.03 19.04 -21.66
C THR A 33 2.47 18.63 -21.92
N THR A 34 3.42 19.40 -21.42
CA THR A 34 4.83 19.05 -21.33
C THR A 34 5.19 18.74 -19.88
N ILE A 35 5.77 17.57 -19.60
CA ILE A 35 6.23 17.16 -18.26
C ILE A 35 7.73 16.87 -18.26
N GLN A 36 8.41 17.30 -17.20
CA GLN A 36 9.82 17.01 -16.93
C GLN A 36 9.95 15.82 -15.98
N LEU A 37 10.65 14.79 -16.43
CA LEU A 37 10.96 13.58 -15.69
C LEU A 37 12.45 13.51 -15.40
N VAL A 38 12.84 12.88 -14.29
CA VAL A 38 14.23 12.68 -13.88
C VAL A 38 14.56 11.18 -13.97
N GLN A 39 15.55 10.86 -14.79
CA GLN A 39 16.06 9.50 -14.97
C GLN A 39 17.02 9.13 -13.83
N LYS A 40 17.36 7.83 -13.71
CA LYS A 40 18.29 7.32 -12.68
C LYS A 40 19.66 7.98 -12.71
N ASP A 41 20.14 8.38 -13.90
CA ASP A 41 21.41 9.09 -14.09
C ASP A 41 21.29 10.62 -13.87
N LYS A 42 20.19 11.06 -13.24
CA LYS A 42 19.84 12.46 -12.97
C LYS A 42 19.65 13.34 -14.21
N LYS A 43 19.56 12.75 -15.41
CA LYS A 43 19.19 13.50 -16.60
C LYS A 43 17.71 13.80 -16.63
N THR A 44 17.37 14.99 -17.08
CA THR A 44 15.98 15.40 -17.29
C THR A 44 15.50 14.95 -18.67
N LEU A 45 14.33 14.32 -18.70
CA LEU A 45 13.60 13.95 -19.90
C LEU A 45 12.34 14.80 -20.01
N SER A 46 12.22 15.57 -21.09
CA SER A 46 11.01 16.33 -21.42
C SER A 46 10.08 15.47 -22.28
N VAL A 47 8.84 15.27 -21.83
CA VAL A 47 7.83 14.49 -22.54
C VAL A 47 6.64 15.35 -22.89
N ARG A 48 6.28 15.38 -24.18
CA ARG A 48 5.06 16.01 -24.68
C ARG A 48 3.94 14.98 -24.78
N THR A 49 2.79 15.28 -24.18
CA THR A 49 1.61 14.39 -24.16
C THR A 49 0.31 15.18 -24.28
N LYS A 50 -0.78 14.50 -24.62
CA LYS A 50 -2.15 15.06 -24.57
C LYS A 50 -2.84 14.77 -23.23
N LEU A 51 -2.40 13.74 -22.51
CA LEU A 51 -3.00 13.29 -21.26
C LEU A 51 -1.91 12.85 -20.28
N ILE A 52 -2.08 13.22 -19.02
CA ILE A 52 -1.36 12.65 -17.88
C ILE A 52 -2.38 11.94 -17.02
N VAL A 53 -2.12 10.68 -16.68
CA VAL A 53 -2.91 9.91 -15.73
C VAL A 53 -2.07 9.76 -14.48
N ASP A 54 -2.52 10.35 -13.38
CA ASP A 54 -1.86 10.23 -12.09
C ASP A 54 -2.35 8.98 -11.36
N CYS A 55 -1.48 7.98 -11.25
CA CYS A 55 -1.73 6.72 -10.56
C CYS A 55 -1.02 6.63 -9.20
N THR A 56 -0.56 7.76 -8.63
CA THR A 56 0.12 7.80 -7.32
C THR A 56 -0.84 7.71 -6.13
N GLY A 57 -2.15 7.73 -6.39
CA GLY A 57 -3.18 7.54 -5.37
C GLY A 57 -3.21 8.69 -4.35
N HIS A 58 -3.26 8.35 -3.06
CA HIS A 58 -3.35 9.36 -2.00
C HIS A 58 -2.07 10.16 -1.80
N GLU A 59 -0.92 9.69 -2.31
CA GLU A 59 0.37 10.37 -2.23
C GLU A 59 0.59 11.39 -3.36
N THR A 60 -0.45 11.67 -4.16
CA THR A 60 -0.33 12.60 -5.30
C THR A 60 0.24 13.96 -4.89
N ASP A 61 1.33 14.31 -5.57
CA ASP A 61 1.91 15.65 -5.57
C ASP A 61 1.30 16.52 -6.69
N LEU A 62 0.52 15.96 -7.63
CA LEU A 62 0.03 16.67 -8.81
C LEU A 62 -1.35 17.32 -8.61
N VAL A 63 -2.08 16.92 -7.56
CA VAL A 63 -3.44 17.39 -7.30
C VAL A 63 -3.50 18.16 -5.99
N LEU A 64 -4.03 19.38 -6.05
CA LEU A 64 -4.39 20.13 -4.85
C LEU A 64 -5.65 19.52 -4.24
N LYS A 65 -5.56 19.14 -2.97
CA LYS A 65 -6.70 18.73 -2.18
C LYS A 65 -7.27 19.96 -1.50
N ASP A 66 -8.59 20.15 -1.59
CA ASP A 66 -9.24 21.29 -0.94
C ASP A 66 -8.84 21.35 0.53
N GLY A 67 -8.35 22.53 0.92
CA GLY A 67 -7.95 22.83 2.28
C GLY A 67 -9.16 22.73 3.20
N ARG A 68 -9.25 21.61 3.91
CA ARG A 68 -10.16 21.32 5.01
C ARG A 68 -9.84 22.20 6.24
N ALA A 69 -9.59 23.49 6.04
CA ALA A 69 -8.93 24.40 6.99
C ALA A 69 -9.65 24.53 8.35
N ASN A 70 -10.92 24.11 8.46
CA ASN A 70 -11.71 24.11 9.69
C ASN A 70 -12.25 22.72 10.10
N SER A 71 -11.73 21.62 9.55
CA SER A 71 -12.23 20.28 9.88
C SER A 71 -11.17 19.41 10.53
N ILE A 72 -11.64 18.46 11.36
CA ILE A 72 -10.82 17.42 11.98
C ILE A 72 -9.93 16.79 10.89
N PRO A 73 -8.61 16.60 11.13
CA PRO A 73 -7.73 15.93 10.18
C PRO A 73 -8.40 14.65 9.67
N PRO A 74 -8.43 14.45 8.34
CA PRO A 74 -9.08 13.28 7.77
C PRO A 74 -8.52 12.01 8.43
N GLY A 75 -9.42 11.10 8.79
CA GLY A 75 -9.01 9.74 9.09
C GLY A 75 -8.62 9.07 7.78
N PHE A 76 -7.52 8.34 7.79
CA PHE A 76 -7.05 7.60 6.63
C PHE A 76 -7.23 6.12 6.87
N GLN A 77 -7.84 5.44 5.90
CA GLN A 77 -7.82 3.98 5.82
C GLN A 77 -6.65 3.57 4.93
N ILE A 78 -5.89 2.57 5.36
CA ILE A 78 -4.83 1.96 4.57
C ILE A 78 -4.86 0.44 4.76
N ALA A 79 -4.51 -0.28 3.71
CA ALA A 79 -4.38 -1.73 3.75
C ALA A 79 -3.14 -2.17 2.97
N TYR A 80 -2.53 -3.27 3.44
CA TYR A 80 -1.54 -4.04 2.70
C TYR A 80 -2.14 -5.41 2.37
N GLY A 81 -2.44 -5.63 1.09
CA GLY A 81 -2.92 -6.89 0.55
C GLY A 81 -1.81 -7.65 -0.19
N CYS A 82 -1.72 -8.97 0.00
CA CYS A 82 -0.86 -9.84 -0.78
C CYS A 82 -1.54 -11.19 -1.08
N SER A 83 -1.41 -11.65 -2.32
CA SER A 83 -1.72 -13.03 -2.71
C SER A 83 -0.46 -13.85 -2.50
N VAL A 84 -0.53 -14.88 -1.67
CA VAL A 84 0.63 -15.70 -1.32
C VAL A 84 0.35 -17.17 -1.53
N THR A 85 1.39 -17.90 -1.90
CA THR A 85 1.42 -19.36 -1.75
C THR A 85 2.02 -19.65 -0.38
N VAL A 86 1.35 -20.48 0.41
CA VAL A 86 1.87 -20.94 1.70
C VAL A 86 2.41 -22.35 1.56
N LYS A 87 3.42 -22.67 2.35
CA LYS A 87 3.93 -24.03 2.45
C LYS A 87 2.82 -24.93 2.97
N ASP A 88 2.62 -26.05 2.29
CA ASP A 88 1.80 -27.11 2.83
C ASP A 88 2.59 -27.78 3.97
N ASN A 89 2.10 -27.66 5.19
CA ASN A 89 2.78 -28.21 6.36
C ASN A 89 2.54 -29.74 6.50
N ASP A 90 2.17 -30.42 5.41
CA ASP A 90 2.07 -31.87 5.27
C ASP A 90 1.10 -32.56 6.24
N ALA A 91 0.17 -31.79 6.82
CA ALA A 91 -1.09 -32.35 7.26
C ALA A 91 -1.95 -32.46 6.00
N VAL A 92 -1.82 -33.57 5.26
CA VAL A 92 -2.61 -33.94 4.06
C VAL A 92 -4.15 -33.88 4.30
N THR A 93 -4.57 -33.58 5.53
CA THR A 93 -5.94 -33.40 6.00
C THR A 93 -6.24 -32.02 6.59
N SER A 94 -5.33 -31.04 6.55
CA SER A 94 -5.56 -29.74 7.18
C SER A 94 -6.56 -28.93 6.36
N THR A 95 -7.75 -28.76 6.92
CA THR A 95 -8.77 -27.84 6.45
C THR A 95 -8.43 -26.39 6.75
N HIS A 96 -7.26 -26.09 7.33
CA HIS A 96 -6.87 -24.75 7.77
C HIS A 96 -5.48 -24.33 7.29
N ILE A 97 -5.28 -23.01 7.19
CA ILE A 97 -3.99 -22.31 7.05
C ILE A 97 -3.78 -21.50 8.33
N GLY A 98 -2.92 -21.98 9.22
CA GLY A 98 -2.85 -21.46 10.59
C GLY A 98 -4.23 -21.55 11.26
N PRO A 99 -4.82 -20.43 11.72
CA PRO A 99 -6.17 -20.41 12.31
C PRO A 99 -7.31 -20.24 11.29
N TYR A 100 -7.02 -20.10 9.99
CA TYR A 100 -8.03 -19.75 8.98
C TYR A 100 -8.54 -20.99 8.26
N ASP A 101 -9.85 -21.23 8.24
CA ASP A 101 -10.48 -22.34 7.51
C ASP A 101 -10.34 -22.12 5.99
N LYS A 102 -9.94 -23.15 5.24
CA LYS A 102 -9.73 -23.11 3.77
C LYS A 102 -11.05 -22.96 2.99
N GLU A 103 -12.19 -23.31 3.59
CA GLU A 103 -13.51 -23.20 2.96
C GLU A 103 -14.27 -21.94 3.37
N ALA A 104 -13.65 -21.06 4.19
CA ALA A 104 -14.31 -19.85 4.66
C ALA A 104 -13.38 -18.63 4.63
N MET A 105 -13.96 -17.48 4.25
CA MET A 105 -13.28 -16.21 4.37
C MET A 105 -13.33 -15.75 5.82
N THR A 106 -12.18 -15.42 6.40
CA THR A 106 -12.13 -14.73 7.69
C THR A 106 -12.15 -13.24 7.45
N LEU A 107 -13.17 -12.58 8.01
CA LEU A 107 -13.34 -11.15 7.95
C LEU A 107 -13.02 -10.52 9.30
N PHE A 108 -12.28 -9.40 9.30
CA PHE A 108 -12.01 -8.59 10.49
C PHE A 108 -11.36 -9.36 11.65
N ASP A 109 -10.26 -10.07 11.40
CA ASP A 109 -9.50 -10.70 12.48
C ASP A 109 -8.72 -9.65 13.31
N TYR A 110 -9.29 -9.30 14.47
CA TYR A 110 -8.76 -8.32 15.42
C TYR A 110 -7.79 -8.90 16.46
N ARG A 111 -7.35 -10.16 16.36
CA ARG A 111 -6.38 -10.71 17.32
C ARG A 111 -5.07 -9.90 17.31
N THR A 112 -4.53 -9.63 18.49
CA THR A 112 -3.33 -8.79 18.73
C THR A 112 -2.22 -9.50 19.49
N ASP A 113 -2.35 -10.81 19.73
CA ASP A 113 -1.37 -11.67 20.40
C ASP A 113 -0.02 -11.69 19.70
N HIS A 114 -0.01 -11.56 18.36
CA HIS A 114 1.23 -11.42 17.59
C HIS A 114 2.11 -10.27 18.05
N PHE A 115 1.57 -9.15 18.54
CA PHE A 115 2.39 -8.04 19.05
C PHE A 115 3.15 -8.37 20.35
N GLN A 116 2.75 -9.42 21.08
CA GLN A 116 3.36 -9.80 22.37
C GLN A 116 4.48 -10.82 22.22
N SER A 117 4.59 -11.50 21.07
CA SER A 117 5.46 -12.69 20.94
C SER A 117 6.96 -12.39 21.00
N ASN A 118 7.38 -11.15 20.80
CA ASN A 118 8.79 -10.78 20.69
C ASN A 118 9.32 -9.96 21.88
N ASN A 119 8.53 -9.76 22.95
CA ASN A 119 8.86 -8.86 24.07
C ASN A 119 9.30 -7.44 23.64
N ASP A 120 8.87 -7.00 22.46
CA ASP A 120 9.21 -5.70 21.92
C ASP A 120 8.11 -4.70 22.31
N ALA A 121 8.41 -3.91 23.35
CA ALA A 121 7.49 -2.91 23.89
C ALA A 121 7.11 -1.82 22.87
N ASP A 122 7.76 -1.74 21.71
CA ASP A 122 7.39 -0.83 20.63
C ASP A 122 6.16 -1.33 19.85
N TRP A 123 6.03 -2.65 19.66
CA TRP A 123 4.93 -3.26 18.92
C TRP A 123 3.59 -3.16 19.64
N GLU A 124 3.57 -3.43 20.95
CA GLU A 124 2.36 -3.29 21.77
C GLU A 124 1.82 -1.86 21.75
N LYS A 125 2.70 -0.87 21.92
CA LYS A 125 2.32 0.56 21.86
C LYS A 125 1.78 0.96 20.49
N LYS A 126 2.36 0.44 19.41
CA LYS A 126 1.87 0.66 18.04
C LYS A 126 0.50 0.05 17.81
N ALA A 127 0.22 -1.12 18.38
CA ALA A 127 -1.07 -1.79 18.27
C ALA A 127 -2.18 -1.04 19.04
N GLU A 128 -1.86 -0.54 20.24
CA GLU A 128 -2.79 0.29 21.03
C GLU A 128 -3.09 1.63 20.36
N ARG A 129 -2.07 2.26 19.77
CA ARG A 129 -2.20 3.57 19.13
C ARG A 129 -2.99 3.49 17.82
N ASP A 130 -2.61 2.54 16.96
CA ASP A 130 -3.17 2.38 15.61
C ASP A 130 -3.54 0.90 15.37
N PRO A 131 -4.74 0.46 15.76
CA PRO A 131 -5.14 -0.93 15.60
C PRO A 131 -5.33 -1.31 14.13
N THR A 132 -4.98 -2.55 13.80
CA THR A 132 -5.19 -3.15 12.49
C THR A 132 -5.91 -4.49 12.62
N PHE A 133 -6.52 -4.95 11.54
CA PHE A 133 -7.17 -6.25 11.45
C PHE A 133 -6.79 -6.95 10.14
N MET A 134 -6.90 -8.27 10.11
CA MET A 134 -6.58 -9.08 8.92
C MET A 134 -7.86 -9.58 8.23
N TYR A 135 -7.88 -9.53 6.90
CA TYR A 135 -8.68 -10.42 6.09
C TYR A 135 -7.85 -11.60 5.63
N ALA A 136 -8.41 -12.79 5.69
CA ALA A 136 -7.79 -14.01 5.18
C ALA A 136 -8.79 -14.70 4.25
N MET A 137 -8.46 -14.76 2.97
CA MET A 137 -9.31 -15.29 1.92
C MET A 137 -8.58 -16.45 1.25
N PRO A 138 -8.77 -17.69 1.74
CA PRO A 138 -8.21 -18.86 1.09
C PRO A 138 -8.63 -18.94 -0.38
N LEU A 139 -7.69 -19.39 -1.20
CA LEU A 139 -7.85 -19.65 -2.62
C LEU A 139 -7.46 -21.11 -2.88
N GLU A 140 -7.55 -21.56 -4.13
CA GLU A 140 -7.15 -22.92 -4.52
C GLU A 140 -5.63 -23.13 -4.41
N ASN A 141 -5.20 -24.39 -4.31
CA ASN A 141 -3.79 -24.82 -4.37
C ASN A 141 -2.89 -24.20 -3.29
N ASN A 142 -3.36 -24.14 -2.04
CA ASN A 142 -2.64 -23.53 -0.90
C ASN A 142 -2.26 -22.06 -1.14
N ARG A 143 -3.05 -21.37 -1.97
CA ARG A 143 -2.97 -19.92 -2.10
C ARG A 143 -3.94 -19.28 -1.13
N ILE A 144 -3.61 -18.08 -0.68
CA ILE A 144 -4.45 -17.30 0.21
C ILE A 144 -4.14 -15.83 0.00
N PHE A 145 -5.18 -15.02 -0.01
CA PHE A 145 -5.04 -13.57 0.01
C PHE A 145 -5.14 -13.08 1.46
N PHE A 146 -4.10 -12.40 1.91
CA PHE A 146 -4.07 -11.71 3.19
C PHE A 146 -4.16 -10.21 2.98
N GLU A 147 -4.95 -9.52 3.80
CA GLU A 147 -5.00 -8.06 3.81
C GLU A 147 -5.00 -7.54 5.25
N GLU A 148 -3.87 -6.99 5.68
CA GLU A 148 -3.77 -6.26 6.95
C GLU A 148 -4.29 -4.84 6.71
N THR A 149 -5.25 -4.39 7.51
CA THR A 149 -5.97 -3.13 7.29
C THR A 149 -6.00 -2.29 8.56
N SER A 150 -5.65 -1.01 8.44
CA SER A 150 -6.00 0.02 9.41
C SER A 150 -7.28 0.70 8.98
N LEU A 151 -8.36 0.54 9.78
CA LEU A 151 -9.67 1.10 9.47
C LEU A 151 -9.63 2.64 9.38
N VAL A 152 -8.98 3.25 10.36
CA VAL A 152 -8.84 4.69 10.45
C VAL A 152 -7.66 5.04 11.35
N ALA A 153 -6.70 5.80 10.83
CA ALA A 153 -5.59 6.36 11.60
C ALA A 153 -5.42 7.86 11.35
N ARG A 154 -4.86 8.57 12.34
CA ARG A 154 -4.53 10.00 12.28
C ARG A 154 -3.20 10.27 12.97
N PRO A 155 -2.09 10.46 12.24
CA PRO A 155 -1.92 10.37 10.78
C PRO A 155 -2.10 8.94 10.25
N ALA A 156 -2.11 8.75 8.92
CA ALA A 156 -2.16 7.41 8.33
C ALA A 156 -0.97 6.55 8.81
N ILE A 157 -1.21 5.26 9.04
CA ILE A 157 -0.12 4.28 9.12
C ILE A 157 0.58 4.25 7.76
N SER A 158 1.90 4.09 7.74
CA SER A 158 2.62 3.94 6.47
C SER A 158 2.32 2.59 5.81
N PHE A 159 2.38 2.54 4.47
CA PHE A 159 2.22 1.29 3.74
C PHE A 159 3.23 0.21 4.19
N GLN A 160 4.48 0.63 4.46
CA GLN A 160 5.53 -0.27 4.93
C GLN A 160 5.22 -0.83 6.32
N GLU A 161 4.75 -0.01 7.27
CA GLU A 161 4.35 -0.50 8.60
C GLU A 161 3.17 -1.47 8.51
N CYS A 162 2.19 -1.21 7.66
CA CYS A 162 1.06 -2.12 7.43
C CYS A 162 1.53 -3.47 6.85
N LYS A 163 2.49 -3.44 5.93
CA LYS A 163 3.16 -4.64 5.40
C LYS A 163 3.92 -5.40 6.49
N ASP A 164 4.71 -4.71 7.31
CA ASP A 164 5.51 -5.34 8.36
C ASP A 164 4.60 -6.02 9.40
N ARG A 165 3.47 -5.39 9.76
CA ARG A 165 2.44 -6.00 10.63
C ARG A 165 1.84 -7.27 10.04
N CYS A 166 1.54 -7.28 8.74
CA CYS A 166 1.05 -8.46 8.04
C CYS A 166 2.02 -9.63 8.20
N PHE A 167 3.30 -9.45 7.84
CA PHE A 167 4.29 -10.52 7.91
C PHE A 167 4.62 -10.95 9.35
N HIS A 168 4.62 -10.01 10.30
CA HIS A 168 4.79 -10.32 11.71
C HIS A 168 3.65 -11.19 12.25
N ARG A 169 2.40 -10.90 11.86
CA ARG A 169 1.25 -11.75 12.16
C ARG A 169 1.39 -13.14 11.53
N LEU A 170 1.79 -13.23 10.26
CA LEU A 170 1.94 -14.52 9.57
C LEU A 170 3.02 -15.40 10.24
N GLU A 171 4.16 -14.81 10.60
CA GLU A 171 5.23 -15.48 11.34
C GLU A 171 4.73 -16.01 12.69
N HIS A 172 4.03 -15.16 13.45
CA HIS A 172 3.43 -15.55 14.73
C HIS A 172 2.46 -16.73 14.60
N LEU A 173 1.66 -16.76 13.52
CA LEU A 173 0.71 -17.82 13.24
C LEU A 173 1.36 -19.10 12.66
N GLY A 174 2.68 -19.11 12.47
CA GLY A 174 3.41 -20.23 11.87
C GLY A 174 3.08 -20.45 10.39
N ILE A 175 2.62 -19.40 9.69
CA ILE A 175 2.28 -19.45 8.27
C ILE A 175 3.53 -19.12 7.46
N GLU A 176 4.14 -20.14 6.86
CA GLU A 176 5.35 -20.01 6.03
C GLU A 176 4.96 -19.65 4.59
N VAL A 177 5.26 -18.43 4.16
CA VAL A 177 5.04 -17.96 2.78
C VAL A 177 6.18 -18.43 1.88
N THR A 178 5.84 -19.13 0.79
CA THR A 178 6.80 -19.63 -0.20
C THR A 178 6.90 -18.77 -1.44
N ASP A 179 5.83 -18.07 -1.78
CA ASP A 179 5.77 -17.17 -2.94
C ASP A 179 4.77 -16.02 -2.70
N ILE A 180 5.04 -14.86 -3.28
CA ILE A 180 4.20 -13.65 -3.20
C ILE A 180 3.97 -13.13 -4.62
N GLU A 181 2.70 -12.97 -5.00
CA GLU A 181 2.27 -12.40 -6.29
C GLU A 181 1.94 -10.91 -6.20
#